data_AF-A0A3B0TQI8-F1
#
_entry.id   AF-A0A3B0TQI8-F1
#
_cell.length_a   1.000
_cell.length_b   1.000
_cell.length_c   1.000
_cell.angle_alpha   90.00
_cell.angle_beta   90.00
_cell.angle_gamma   90.00
#
_symmetry.space_group_name_H-M   'P 1'
#
loop_
_entity.id
_entity.type
_entity.pdbx_description
1 polymer ?
#
loop_
_entity_poly.entity_id
_entity_poly.type
_entity_poly.pdbx_seq_one_letter_code
_entity_poly.pdbx_strand_id
1 'polypeptide(L)'
;MKEDKDKKLDAFIRKAVIEVGLENPTVDFTRSVLSKIQADAQKSTAFVYRPLISKSVWLMILTAIAGVFVYSIWENPSSEISWLAVSKLNRFAEFNLLANSLNFYISNTVIYSFVGLAFFVWVQVFLLKSYMNKRIAL
;
A
#
# COMPACT_ATOMS: atom_id res chain seq x y z
N MET A 1 4.86 31.01 53.16
CA MET A 1 6.32 30.76 53.01
C MET A 1 6.74 30.26 51.62
N LYS A 2 5.91 29.52 50.86
CA LYS A 2 6.20 29.15 49.45
C LYS A 2 5.86 30.28 48.46
N GLU A 3 4.72 30.92 48.64
CA GLU A 3 4.23 32.02 47.79
C GLU A 3 5.17 33.26 47.73
N ASP A 4 5.88 33.56 48.83
CA ASP A 4 6.89 34.63 48.86
C ASP A 4 8.15 34.29 48.04
N LYS A 5 8.48 33.00 47.93
CA LYS A 5 9.63 32.57 47.11
C LYS A 5 9.30 32.67 45.63
N ASP A 6 8.07 32.32 45.25
CA ASP A 6 7.60 32.44 43.87
C ASP A 6 7.53 33.90 43.41
N LYS A 7 7.04 34.82 44.26
CA LYS A 7 7.04 36.27 43.98
C LYS A 7 8.45 36.84 43.81
N LYS A 8 9.41 36.39 44.63
CA LYS A 8 10.81 36.82 44.50
C LYS A 8 11.48 36.27 43.24
N LEU A 9 11.16 35.03 42.86
CA LEU A 9 11.65 34.41 41.64
C LEU A 9 11.10 35.12 40.40
N ASP A 10 9.81 35.43 40.39
CA ASP A 10 9.17 36.16 39.29
C ASP A 10 9.75 37.58 39.14
N ALA A 11 9.94 38.29 40.25
CA ALA A 11 10.58 39.61 40.25
C ALA A 11 12.04 39.56 39.75
N PHE A 12 12.77 38.49 40.06
CA PHE A 12 14.14 38.27 39.58
C PHE A 12 14.17 37.99 38.07
N ILE A 13 13.32 37.09 37.58
CA ILE A 13 13.19 36.79 36.15
C ILE A 13 12.81 38.06 35.37
N ARG A 14 11.83 38.82 35.88
CA ARG A 14 11.37 40.05 35.25
C ARG A 14 12.47 41.10 35.17
N LYS A 15 13.30 41.25 36.22
CA LYS A 15 14.48 42.14 36.19
C LYS A 15 15.50 41.68 35.15
N ALA A 16 15.83 40.38 35.14
CA ALA A 16 16.80 39.84 34.19
C ALA A 16 16.36 40.04 32.73
N VAL A 17 15.07 39.84 32.42
CA VAL A 17 14.53 40.06 31.07
C VAL A 17 14.54 41.54 30.68
N ILE A 18 14.25 42.45 31.60
CA ILE A 18 14.30 43.90 31.34
C ILE A 18 15.74 44.38 31.12
N GLU A 19 16.70 43.85 31.89
CA GLU A 19 18.11 44.25 31.87
C GLU A 19 18.85 43.75 30.62
N VAL A 20 18.48 42.57 30.11
CA VAL A 20 18.97 42.02 28.83
C VAL A 20 18.44 42.81 27.64
N GLY A 21 17.32 43.55 27.81
CA GLY A 21 16.66 44.28 26.74
C GLY A 21 15.91 43.34 25.79
N LEU A 22 14.90 43.89 25.13
CA LEU A 22 14.20 43.17 24.06
C LEU A 22 15.07 43.27 22.79
N GLU A 23 15.66 42.15 22.37
CA GLU A 23 16.21 42.05 21.03
C GLU A 23 15.05 42.25 20.04
N ASN A 24 15.03 43.42 19.39
CA ASN A 24 14.04 43.67 18.36
C ASN A 24 14.41 42.83 17.14
N PRO A 25 13.51 41.97 16.66
CA PRO A 25 13.76 41.25 15.43
C PRO A 25 14.01 42.24 14.30
N THR A 26 14.79 41.84 13.32
CA THR A 26 14.98 42.63 12.10
C THR A 26 13.63 42.91 11.45
N VAL A 27 13.52 44.06 10.77
CA VAL A 27 12.27 44.51 10.12
C VAL A 27 11.69 43.45 9.18
N ASP A 28 12.56 42.64 8.57
CA ASP A 28 12.22 41.55 7.65
C ASP A 28 12.12 40.17 8.30
N PHE A 29 12.14 40.06 9.64
CA PHE A 29 12.10 38.78 10.34
C PHE A 29 10.86 37.97 9.95
N THR A 30 9.68 38.58 10.06
CA THR A 30 8.41 37.93 9.69
C THR A 30 8.41 37.49 8.23
N ARG A 31 8.94 38.33 7.33
CA ARG A 31 9.04 38.02 5.90
C ARG A 31 9.98 36.85 5.64
N SER A 32 11.12 36.82 6.33
CA SER A 32 12.14 35.77 6.22
C SER A 32 11.62 34.43 6.74
N VAL A 33 10.95 34.43 7.90
CA VAL A 33 10.33 33.25 8.49
C VAL A 33 9.21 32.72 7.59
N LEU A 34 8.30 33.59 7.15
CA LEU A 34 7.20 33.19 6.27
C LEU A 34 7.70 32.67 4.92
N SER A 35 8.76 33.27 4.36
CA SER A 35 9.36 32.79 3.10
C SER A 35 9.97 31.39 3.23
N LYS A 36 10.61 31.07 4.36
CA LYS A 36 11.15 29.72 4.63
C LYS A 36 10.04 28.72 4.86
N ILE A 37 9.01 29.08 5.64
CA ILE A 37 7.84 28.23 5.85
C ILE A 37 7.12 27.94 4.54
N GLN A 38 6.94 28.94 3.66
CA GLN A 38 6.32 28.76 2.36
C GLN A 38 7.19 27.92 1.41
N ALA A 39 8.51 28.13 1.40
CA ALA A 39 9.43 27.32 0.61
C ALA A 39 9.43 25.85 1.06
N ASP A 40 9.39 25.61 2.37
CA ASP A 40 9.31 24.25 2.92
C ASP A 40 7.92 23.63 2.76
N ALA A 41 6.86 24.43 2.80
CA ALA A 41 5.49 23.99 2.48
C ALA A 41 5.32 23.67 0.98
N GLN A 42 6.04 24.36 0.09
CA GLN A 42 6.08 24.05 -1.35
C GLN A 42 6.96 22.82 -1.64
N LYS A 43 8.03 22.59 -0.87
CA LYS A 43 8.87 21.38 -0.94
C LYS A 43 8.22 20.15 -0.32
N SER A 44 7.38 20.35 0.69
CA SER A 44 6.44 19.35 1.19
C SER A 44 5.44 19.11 0.08
N THR A 45 5.81 18.23 -0.86
CA THR A 45 4.96 17.76 -1.94
C THR A 45 3.63 17.36 -1.30
N ALA A 46 2.62 18.23 -1.46
CA ALA A 46 1.28 18.04 -0.93
C ALA A 46 0.92 16.58 -1.09
N PHE A 47 0.64 15.87 0.02
CA PHE A 47 0.54 14.41 0.09
C PHE A 47 -0.16 13.81 -1.14
N VAL A 48 0.60 13.56 -2.22
CA VAL A 48 -0.02 13.24 -3.51
C VAL A 48 -0.37 11.79 -3.37
N TYR A 49 -1.67 11.51 -3.27
CA TYR A 49 -2.18 10.15 -3.21
C TYR A 49 -1.69 9.38 -4.43
N ARG A 50 -0.63 8.59 -4.24
CA ARG A 50 -0.06 7.75 -5.27
C ARG A 50 -0.77 6.40 -5.16
N PRO A 51 -1.55 5.97 -6.16
CA PRO A 51 -2.21 4.67 -6.09
C PRO A 51 -1.15 3.58 -5.90
N LEU A 52 -1.38 2.67 -4.95
CA LEU A 52 -0.43 1.60 -4.56
C LEU A 52 0.01 0.75 -5.75
N ILE A 53 -0.87 0.59 -6.74
CA ILE A 53 -0.60 -0.12 -7.97
C ILE A 53 -0.84 0.88 -9.11
N SER A 54 0.15 1.04 -9.99
CA SER A 54 0.02 1.93 -11.15
C SER A 54 -1.07 1.42 -12.10
N LYS A 55 -1.70 2.32 -12.86
CA LYS A 55 -2.73 1.95 -13.85
C LYS A 55 -2.21 0.92 -14.86
N SER A 56 -0.92 0.98 -15.20
CA SER A 56 -0.26 0.04 -16.12
C SER A 56 -0.18 -1.38 -15.54
N VAL A 57 0.09 -1.51 -14.24
CA VAL A 57 0.14 -2.84 -13.58
C VAL A 57 -1.27 -3.43 -13.46
N TRP A 58 -2.29 -2.60 -13.24
CA TRP A 58 -3.69 -3.04 -13.30
C TRP A 58 -4.08 -3.60 -14.67
N LEU A 59 -3.62 -2.95 -15.75
CA LEU A 59 -3.86 -3.42 -17.11
C LEU A 59 -3.13 -4.75 -17.36
N MET A 60 -1.90 -4.89 -16.88
CA MET A 60 -1.13 -6.15 -16.95
C MET A 60 -1.85 -7.30 -16.22
N ILE A 61 -2.39 -7.06 -15.03
CA ILE A 61 -3.16 -8.06 -14.27
C ILE A 61 -4.41 -8.48 -15.04
N LEU A 62 -5.16 -7.50 -15.58
CA LEU A 62 -6.35 -7.78 -16.38
C LEU A 62 -6.01 -8.65 -17.60
N THR A 63 -4.93 -8.32 -18.32
CA THR A 63 -4.49 -9.10 -19.48
C THR A 63 -4.02 -10.51 -19.09
N ALA A 64 -3.37 -10.68 -17.95
CA ALA A 64 -2.95 -12.00 -17.49
C ALA A 64 -4.17 -12.88 -17.16
N ILE A 65 -5.17 -12.33 -16.46
CA ILE A 65 -6.42 -13.01 -16.16
C ILE A 65 -7.16 -13.38 -17.45
N ALA A 66 -7.31 -12.43 -18.37
CA ALA A 66 -7.94 -12.68 -19.66
C ALA A 66 -7.20 -13.75 -20.48
N GLY A 67 -5.85 -13.77 -20.44
CA GLY A 67 -5.04 -14.79 -21.08
C GLY A 67 -5.31 -16.19 -20.54
N VAL A 68 -5.48 -16.35 -19.22
CA VAL A 68 -5.86 -17.62 -18.61
C VAL A 68 -7.26 -18.06 -19.06
N PHE A 69 -8.22 -17.14 -19.14
CA PHE A 69 -9.56 -17.46 -19.65
C PHE A 69 -9.56 -17.84 -21.13
N VAL A 70 -8.85 -17.11 -21.98
CA VAL A 70 -8.75 -17.41 -23.41
C VAL A 70 -8.06 -18.75 -23.63
N TYR A 71 -6.97 -19.02 -22.91
CA TYR A 71 -6.29 -20.32 -22.94
C TYR A 71 -7.24 -21.46 -22.56
N SER A 72 -8.01 -21.28 -21.48
CA SER A 72 -8.99 -22.28 -21.01
C SER A 72 -10.11 -22.57 -22.02
N ILE A 73 -10.55 -21.56 -22.78
CA ILE A 73 -11.59 -21.71 -23.82
C ILE A 73 -11.02 -22.31 -25.11
N TRP A 74 -9.78 -21.95 -25.48
CA TRP A 74 -9.16 -22.42 -26.73
C TRP A 74 -8.77 -23.90 -26.66
N GLU A 75 -8.32 -24.38 -25.50
CA GLU A 75 -7.93 -25.78 -25.32
C GLU A 75 -9.11 -26.76 -25.27
N ASN A 76 -10.34 -26.28 -25.03
CA ASN A 76 -11.52 -27.15 -24.92
C ASN A 76 -12.81 -26.48 -25.46
N PRO A 77 -13.21 -26.71 -26.73
CA PRO A 77 -14.54 -26.31 -27.21
C PRO A 77 -15.68 -27.15 -26.60
N SER A 78 -15.37 -28.18 -25.81
CA SER A 78 -16.34 -29.16 -25.26
C SER A 78 -16.21 -29.41 -23.76
N SER A 79 -15.52 -28.53 -23.03
CA SER A 79 -15.56 -28.54 -21.57
C SER A 79 -16.90 -27.94 -21.13
N GLU A 80 -17.91 -28.79 -21.02
CA GLU A 80 -19.06 -28.49 -20.17
C GLU A 80 -18.54 -28.03 -18.81
N ILE A 81 -19.02 -26.87 -18.39
CA ILE A 81 -18.67 -26.18 -17.15
C ILE A 81 -18.89 -27.15 -15.97
N SER A 82 -17.82 -27.80 -15.52
CA SER A 82 -17.85 -28.94 -14.60
C SER A 82 -17.88 -28.52 -13.11
N TRP A 83 -18.70 -27.54 -12.75
CA TRP A 83 -19.26 -27.50 -11.38
C TRP A 83 -20.68 -28.10 -11.33
N LEU A 84 -21.20 -28.53 -12.49
CA LEU A 84 -22.54 -29.12 -12.65
C LEU A 84 -22.56 -30.58 -13.13
N ALA A 85 -21.41 -31.25 -13.35
CA ALA A 85 -21.39 -32.58 -13.97
C ALA A 85 -20.72 -33.65 -13.09
N VAL A 86 -21.56 -34.46 -12.42
CA VAL A 86 -21.22 -35.55 -11.48
C VAL A 86 -20.59 -36.80 -12.15
N SER A 87 -20.52 -36.88 -13.48
CA SER A 87 -20.36 -38.16 -14.19
C SER A 87 -18.98 -38.46 -14.83
N LYS A 88 -17.99 -37.57 -14.79
CA LYS A 88 -16.72 -37.74 -15.53
C LYS A 88 -15.49 -38.16 -14.69
N LEU A 89 -15.67 -38.61 -13.45
CA LEU A 89 -14.57 -39.05 -12.57
C LEU A 89 -13.91 -40.38 -13.01
N ASN A 90 -14.45 -41.10 -14.00
CA ASN A 90 -14.04 -42.47 -14.29
C ASN A 90 -12.87 -42.62 -15.31
N ARG A 91 -12.26 -41.52 -15.75
CA ARG A 91 -11.22 -41.53 -16.81
C ARG A 91 -9.79 -41.30 -16.29
N PHE A 92 -9.57 -41.43 -14.99
CA PHE A 92 -8.24 -41.31 -14.36
C PHE A 92 -7.31 -42.54 -14.61
N ALA A 93 -7.69 -43.50 -15.46
CA ALA A 93 -7.07 -44.83 -15.48
C ALA A 93 -5.90 -45.04 -16.46
N GLU A 94 -5.62 -44.16 -17.42
CA GLU A 94 -4.67 -44.47 -18.51
C GLU A 94 -3.55 -43.44 -18.63
N PHE A 95 -2.59 -43.53 -17.70
CA PHE A 95 -1.34 -42.77 -17.70
C PHE A 95 -0.27 -43.51 -18.53
N ASN A 96 0.25 -42.89 -19.59
CA ASN A 96 1.44 -43.36 -20.33
C ASN A 96 2.56 -42.30 -20.22
N LEU A 97 3.56 -42.58 -19.38
CA LEU A 97 4.33 -41.56 -18.66
C LEU A 97 5.65 -41.07 -19.29
N LEU A 98 6.10 -41.57 -20.45
CA LEU A 98 7.51 -41.33 -20.85
C LEU A 98 7.79 -41.05 -22.34
N ALA A 99 6.78 -40.92 -23.22
CA ALA A 99 7.04 -41.00 -24.67
C ALA A 99 7.01 -39.69 -25.48
N ASN A 100 6.46 -38.57 -24.99
CA ASN A 100 6.31 -37.40 -25.88
C ASN A 100 6.40 -36.06 -25.15
N SER A 101 7.43 -35.29 -25.53
CA SER A 101 7.68 -33.83 -25.32
C SER A 101 7.29 -33.27 -23.96
N LEU A 102 8.23 -32.69 -23.19
CA LEU A 102 8.04 -31.98 -21.91
C LEU A 102 6.65 -31.35 -21.72
N ASN A 103 5.66 -32.18 -21.40
CA ASN A 103 4.27 -31.83 -21.20
C ASN A 103 4.17 -31.64 -19.71
N PHE A 104 4.43 -30.42 -19.26
CA PHE A 104 4.26 -30.07 -17.86
C PHE A 104 2.76 -30.06 -17.57
N TYR A 105 2.24 -31.20 -17.14
CA TYR A 105 0.91 -31.31 -16.58
C TYR A 105 0.89 -30.57 -15.24
N ILE A 106 0.52 -29.29 -15.29
CA ILE A 106 0.28 -28.49 -14.10
C ILE A 106 -0.96 -29.09 -13.44
N SER A 107 -0.77 -29.67 -12.25
CA SER A 107 -1.89 -30.29 -11.54
C SER A 107 -2.88 -29.23 -11.09
N ASN A 108 -4.16 -29.60 -11.07
CA ASN A 108 -5.22 -28.71 -10.58
C ASN A 108 -4.92 -28.22 -9.15
N THR A 109 -4.25 -29.03 -8.32
CA THR A 109 -3.78 -28.63 -6.99
C THR A 109 -2.78 -27.49 -7.01
N VAL A 110 -1.85 -27.47 -7.97
CA VAL A 110 -0.90 -26.35 -8.15
C VAL A 110 -1.68 -25.10 -8.56
N ILE A 111 -2.63 -25.22 -9.49
CA ILE A 111 -3.47 -24.10 -9.92
C ILE A 111 -4.27 -23.54 -8.73
N TYR A 112 -4.96 -24.40 -7.97
CA TYR A 112 -5.73 -23.98 -6.79
C TYR A 112 -4.85 -23.35 -5.71
N SER A 113 -3.64 -23.87 -5.52
CA SER A 113 -2.66 -23.29 -4.59
C SER A 113 -2.25 -21.89 -5.01
N PHE A 114 -1.97 -21.67 -6.30
CA PHE A 114 -1.61 -20.35 -6.82
C PHE A 114 -2.77 -19.36 -6.77
N VAL A 115 -3.99 -19.81 -7.07
CA VAL A 115 -5.20 -18.98 -6.95
C VAL A 115 -5.44 -18.59 -5.49
N GLY A 116 -5.32 -19.55 -4.56
CA GLY A 116 -5.42 -19.29 -3.13
C GLY A 116 -4.35 -18.31 -2.64
N LEU A 117 -3.10 -18.50 -3.05
CA LEU A 117 -2.00 -17.60 -2.73
C LEU A 117 -2.26 -16.18 -3.25
N ALA A 118 -2.71 -16.05 -4.50
CA ALA A 118 -3.07 -14.75 -5.08
C ALA A 118 -4.20 -14.06 -4.29
N PHE A 119 -5.21 -14.83 -3.85
CA PHE A 119 -6.27 -14.33 -2.98
C PHE A 119 -5.73 -13.83 -1.64
N PHE A 120 -4.86 -14.60 -0.98
CA PHE A 120 -4.25 -14.19 0.28
C PHE A 120 -3.41 -12.93 0.14
N VAL A 121 -2.59 -12.82 -0.91
CA VAL A 121 -1.81 -11.62 -1.20
C VAL A 121 -2.73 -10.42 -1.41
N TRP A 122 -3.86 -10.61 -2.13
CA TRP A 122 -4.82 -9.53 -2.34
C TRP A 122 -5.45 -9.04 -1.03
N VAL A 123 -5.88 -9.96 -0.16
CA VAL A 123 -6.40 -9.63 1.18
C VAL A 123 -5.34 -8.91 2.02
N GLN A 124 -4.09 -9.39 2.00
CA GLN A 124 -2.98 -8.75 2.72
C GLN A 124 -2.77 -7.31 2.23
N VAL A 125 -2.73 -7.07 0.92
CA VAL A 125 -2.60 -5.71 0.35
C VAL A 125 -3.76 -4.82 0.76
N PHE A 126 -5.00 -5.34 0.79
CA PHE A 126 -6.17 -4.58 1.23
C PHE A 126 -6.09 -4.18 2.71
N LEU A 127 -5.72 -5.11 3.59
CA LEU A 127 -5.56 -4.85 5.03
C LEU A 127 -4.43 -3.85 5.28
N LEU A 128 -3.30 -4.00 4.62
CA LEU A 128 -2.14 -3.10 4.75
C LEU A 128 -2.48 -1.68 4.26
N LYS A 129 -3.24 -1.58 3.16
CA LYS A 129 -3.76 -0.30 2.65
C LYS A 129 -4.67 0.39 3.66
N SER A 130 -5.57 -0.37 4.29
CA SER A 130 -6.47 0.17 5.33
C SER A 130 -5.70 0.67 6.56
N TYR A 131 -4.69 -0.09 7.01
CA TYR A 131 -3.85 0.28 8.14
C TYR A 131 -3.04 1.57 7.88
N MET A 132 -2.39 1.67 6.73
CA MET A 132 -1.57 2.84 6.38
C MET A 132 -2.43 4.10 6.19
N ASN A 133 -3.61 3.99 5.59
CA ASN A 133 -4.55 5.11 5.48
C ASN A 133 -4.93 5.69 6.85
N LYS A 134 -5.06 4.86 7.89
CA LYS A 134 -5.39 5.33 9.25
C LYS A 134 -4.22 6.04 9.94
N ARG A 135 -2.97 5.65 9.65
CA ARG A 135 -1.77 6.31 10.21
C ARG A 135 -1.45 7.65 9.55
N ILE A 136 -1.78 7.80 8.27
CA ILE A 136 -1.50 9.01 7.49
C ILE A 136 -2.57 10.10 7.71
N ALA A 137 -3.75 9.72 8.21
CA ALA A 137 -4.84 10.64 8.52
C ALA A 137 -4.79 11.24 9.95
N LEU A 138 -3.69 11.00 10.69
CA LEU A 138 -3.34 11.63 11.98
C LEU A 138 -2.15 12.56 11.76
#